data_AF-A0A8T4NRY2-F1
#
_entry.id   AF-A0A8T4NRY2-F1
#
_cell.length_a   1.000
_cell.length_b   1.000
_cell.length_c   1.000
_cell.angle_alpha   90.00
_cell.angle_beta   90.00
_cell.angle_gamma   90.00
#
_symmetry.space_group_name_H-M   'P 1'
#
loop_
_entity.id
_entity.type
_entity.pdbx_description
1 polymer ?
#
loop_
_entity_poly.entity_id
_entity_poly.type
_entity_poly.pdbx_seq_one_letter_code
_entity_poly.pdbx_strand_id
1 'polypeptide(L)'
;MTESDRRSDRQALDFLNVENAKRNLERPFYEDPELKIANSPYSFQDHTLYFIQSGQEEGRYIIPRGCLEEFATTPRDRLELKLITMNETLVLHAIQRGLTIDSLGMAFAQAYIEQERRYKSTQVR
;
A
#
# COMPACT_ATOMS: atom_id res chain seq x y z
N MET A 1 -26.34 34.71 10.78
CA MET A 1 -25.31 33.94 10.05
C MET A 1 -24.91 34.72 8.83
N THR A 2 -23.70 35.26 8.83
CA THR A 2 -23.19 36.11 7.76
C THR A 2 -22.49 35.27 6.69
N GLU A 3 -22.34 35.81 5.48
CA GLU A 3 -21.59 35.18 4.38
C GLU A 3 -20.13 34.89 4.73
N SER A 4 -19.58 35.63 5.71
CA SER A 4 -18.25 35.44 6.27
C SER A 4 -18.12 34.15 7.09
N ASP A 5 -19.16 33.79 7.86
CA ASP A 5 -19.18 32.55 8.66
C ASP A 5 -19.17 31.31 7.74
N ARG A 6 -19.94 31.37 6.64
CA ARG A 6 -20.01 30.28 5.65
C ARG A 6 -18.72 30.08 4.85
N ARG A 7 -17.91 31.13 4.66
CA ARG A 7 -16.60 31.03 3.96
C ARG A 7 -15.53 30.40 4.86
N SER A 8 -15.52 30.72 6.14
CA SER A 8 -14.61 30.13 7.13
C SER A 8 -14.90 28.64 7.35
N ASP A 9 -16.18 28.25 7.43
CA ASP A 9 -16.57 26.84 7.57
C ASP A 9 -16.19 26.01 6.34
N ARG A 10 -16.34 26.57 5.14
CA ARG A 10 -15.96 25.89 3.88
C ARG A 10 -14.45 25.71 3.76
N GLN A 11 -13.67 26.74 4.10
CA GLN A 11 -12.20 26.62 4.13
C GLN A 11 -11.75 25.59 5.18
N ALA A 12 -12.33 25.59 6.38
CA ALA A 12 -12.01 24.60 7.41
C ALA A 12 -12.33 23.16 6.97
N LEU A 13 -13.47 22.95 6.28
CA LEU A 13 -13.84 21.66 5.69
C LEU A 13 -12.88 21.23 4.57
N ASP A 14 -12.43 22.16 3.73
CA ASP A 14 -11.45 21.89 2.67
C ASP A 14 -10.08 21.52 3.26
N PHE A 15 -9.60 22.22 4.29
CA PHE A 15 -8.36 21.88 5.00
C PHE A 15 -8.45 20.51 5.68
N LEU A 16 -9.57 20.20 6.35
CA LEU A 16 -9.78 18.90 6.98
C LEU A 16 -9.83 17.76 5.95
N ASN A 17 -10.40 18.02 4.76
CA ASN A 17 -10.42 17.05 3.67
C ASN A 17 -9.03 16.82 3.07
N VAL A 18 -8.20 17.86 2.92
CA VAL A 18 -6.83 17.75 2.41
C VAL A 18 -5.93 17.02 3.41
N GLU A 19 -6.03 17.31 4.71
CA GLU A 19 -5.27 16.58 5.73
C GLU A 19 -5.69 15.11 5.82
N ASN A 20 -7.00 14.82 5.77
CA ASN A 20 -7.47 13.44 5.79
C ASN A 20 -7.06 12.68 4.52
N ALA A 21 -7.04 13.34 3.36
CA ALA A 21 -6.52 12.75 2.13
C ALA A 21 -5.02 12.43 2.25
N LYS A 22 -4.21 13.35 2.82
CA LYS A 22 -2.78 13.11 3.08
C LYS A 22 -2.55 11.98 4.08
N ARG A 23 -3.26 11.94 5.21
CA ARG A 23 -3.15 10.84 6.18
C ARG A 23 -3.59 9.50 5.60
N ASN A 24 -4.60 9.47 4.73
CA ASN A 24 -5.02 8.26 4.02
C ASN A 24 -4.01 7.80 2.96
N LEU A 25 -3.23 8.71 2.39
CA LEU A 25 -2.12 8.40 1.49
C LEU A 25 -0.90 7.85 2.25
N GLU A 26 -0.67 8.32 3.47
CA GLU A 26 0.43 7.88 4.34
C GLU A 26 0.16 6.54 5.06
N ARG A 27 -1.11 6.18 5.24
CA ARG A 27 -1.47 4.92 5.91
C ARG A 27 -1.11 3.72 5.02
N PRO A 28 -0.39 2.70 5.53
CA PRO A 28 -0.11 1.49 4.77
C PRO A 28 -1.41 0.76 4.37
N PHE A 29 -1.37 0.07 3.24
CA PHE A 29 -2.43 -0.84 2.79
C PHE A 29 -2.38 -2.17 3.53
N TYR A 30 -1.20 -2.59 3.94
CA TYR A 30 -0.95 -3.77 4.77
C TYR A 30 0.23 -3.49 5.70
N GLU A 31 0.16 -3.97 6.94
CA GLU A 31 1.23 -3.82 7.93
C GLU A 31 1.21 -4.99 8.91
N ASP A 32 2.35 -5.64 9.07
CA ASP A 32 2.66 -6.60 10.12
C ASP A 32 4.07 -6.32 10.70
N PRO A 33 4.53 -7.05 11.72
CA PRO A 33 5.84 -6.80 12.34
C PRO A 33 7.06 -7.00 11.41
N GLU A 34 6.93 -7.73 10.31
CA GLU A 34 8.02 -8.16 9.43
C GLU A 34 7.99 -7.46 8.07
N LEU A 35 6.84 -6.96 7.64
CA LEU A 35 6.67 -6.25 6.39
C LEU A 35 5.50 -5.27 6.39
N LYS A 36 5.58 -4.27 5.52
CA LYS A 36 4.46 -3.35 5.23
C LYS A 36 4.38 -3.04 3.74
N ILE A 37 3.17 -2.78 3.25
CA ILE A 37 2.92 -2.32 1.88
C ILE A 37 2.21 -0.98 1.96
N ALA A 38 2.80 0.06 1.38
CA ALA A 38 2.25 1.41 1.37
C ALA A 38 2.38 2.06 -0.02
N ASN A 39 1.82 3.26 -0.18
CA ASN A 39 2.09 4.07 -1.37
C ASN A 39 3.59 4.35 -1.49
N SER A 40 4.07 4.38 -2.73
CA SER A 40 5.43 4.81 -2.99
C SER A 40 5.60 6.29 -2.64
N PRO A 41 6.67 6.67 -1.91
CA PRO A 41 6.97 8.09 -1.68
C PRO A 41 7.39 8.81 -2.98
N TYR A 42 7.65 8.06 -4.05
CA TYR A 42 8.13 8.57 -5.33
C TYR A 42 7.04 8.67 -6.40
N SER A 43 5.90 7.99 -6.22
CA SER A 43 4.84 7.87 -7.22
C SER A 43 3.50 7.54 -6.55
N PHE A 44 2.44 8.29 -6.89
CA PHE A 44 1.08 8.02 -6.39
C PHE A 44 0.44 6.76 -6.98
N GLN A 45 1.04 6.18 -8.03
CA GLN A 45 0.50 5.00 -8.68
C GLN A 45 1.15 3.73 -8.17
N ASP A 46 2.42 3.81 -7.77
CA ASP A 46 3.20 2.66 -7.34
C ASP A 46 3.11 2.45 -5.84
N HIS A 47 3.46 1.24 -5.44
CA HIS A 47 3.47 0.80 -4.06
C HIS A 47 4.90 0.44 -3.67
N THR A 48 5.16 0.41 -2.37
CA THR A 48 6.43 -0.05 -1.84
C THR A 48 6.16 -1.14 -0.83
N LEU A 49 6.78 -2.31 -1.04
CA LEU A 49 6.96 -3.32 0.00
C LEU A 49 8.20 -2.94 0.81
N TYR A 50 8.04 -2.85 2.11
CA TYR A 50 9.13 -2.65 3.06
C TYR A 50 9.30 -3.93 3.88
N PHE A 51 10.54 -4.37 4.05
CA PHE A 51 10.89 -5.36 5.05
C PHE A 51 11.28 -4.66 6.33
N ILE A 52 10.76 -5.13 7.46
CA ILE A 52 10.95 -4.58 8.78
C ILE A 52 11.75 -5.57 9.63
N GLN A 53 12.78 -5.07 10.32
CA GLN A 53 13.51 -5.82 11.35
C GLN A 53 13.58 -4.98 12.61
N SER A 54 13.14 -5.54 13.74
CA SER A 54 13.25 -4.87 15.05
C SER A 54 12.67 -3.44 15.05
N GLY A 55 11.60 -3.21 14.28
CA GLY A 55 10.94 -1.91 14.14
C GLY A 55 11.60 -0.93 13.18
N GLN A 56 12.63 -1.33 12.42
CA GLN A 56 13.30 -0.49 11.42
C GLN A 56 13.12 -1.04 10.00
N GLU A 57 13.03 -0.13 9.03
CA GLU A 57 13.03 -0.47 7.61
C GLU A 57 14.44 -0.91 7.19
N GLU A 58 14.57 -2.14 6.70
CA GLU A 58 15.87 -2.65 6.23
C GLU A 58 15.94 -2.84 4.71
N GLY A 59 14.78 -2.99 4.07
CA GLY A 59 14.70 -3.17 2.62
C GLY A 59 13.42 -2.57 2.08
N ARG A 60 13.48 -2.09 0.84
CA ARG A 60 12.32 -1.56 0.13
C ARG A 60 12.32 -1.97 -1.33
N TYR A 61 11.16 -2.33 -1.84
CA TYR A 61 10.98 -2.79 -3.20
C TYR A 61 9.76 -2.10 -3.80
N ILE A 62 9.96 -1.47 -4.96
CA ILE A 62 8.87 -0.85 -5.70
C ILE A 62 8.04 -1.96 -6.33
N ILE A 63 6.74 -1.90 -6.10
CA ILE A 63 5.73 -2.75 -6.71
C ILE A 63 4.91 -1.84 -7.63
N PRO A 64 5.04 -1.99 -8.95
CA PRO A 64 4.23 -1.22 -9.89
C PRO A 64 2.74 -1.46 -9.66
N ARG A 65 1.92 -0.45 -9.93
CA ARG A 65 0.46 -0.51 -9.71
C ARG A 65 -0.21 -1.80 -10.19
N GLY A 66 0.09 -2.19 -11.44
CA GLY A 66 -0.50 -3.37 -12.08
C GLY A 66 -0.03 -4.69 -11.47
N CYS A 67 1.14 -4.71 -10.85
CA CYS A 67 1.69 -5.91 -10.23
C CYS A 67 0.97 -6.26 -8.93
N LEU A 68 0.45 -5.27 -8.17
CA LEU A 68 -0.22 -5.57 -6.91
C LEU A 68 -1.52 -6.38 -7.13
N GLU A 69 -2.36 -5.95 -8.06
CA GLU A 69 -3.57 -6.70 -8.46
C GLU A 69 -3.20 -8.08 -9.02
N GLU A 70 -2.17 -8.12 -9.85
CA GLU A 70 -1.71 -9.37 -10.45
C GLU A 70 -1.23 -10.36 -9.39
N PHE A 71 -0.46 -9.94 -8.39
CA PHE A 71 -0.02 -10.81 -7.30
C PHE A 71 -1.18 -11.24 -6.39
N ALA A 72 -2.11 -10.33 -6.10
CA ALA A 72 -3.29 -10.61 -5.29
C ALA A 72 -4.21 -11.67 -5.91
N THR A 73 -4.26 -11.74 -7.25
CA THR A 73 -5.16 -12.63 -8.00
C THR A 73 -4.46 -13.86 -8.58
N THR A 74 -3.12 -13.89 -8.57
CA THR A 74 -2.34 -15.03 -9.08
C THR A 74 -2.50 -16.25 -8.18
N PRO A 75 -2.86 -17.42 -8.73
CA PRO A 75 -2.87 -18.68 -7.99
C PRO A 75 -1.53 -18.99 -7.31
N ARG A 76 -1.58 -19.58 -6.11
CA ARG A 76 -0.40 -19.81 -5.27
C ARG A 76 0.72 -20.61 -5.95
N ASP A 77 0.37 -21.58 -6.78
CA ASP A 77 1.30 -22.41 -7.57
C ASP A 77 2.09 -21.60 -8.60
N ARG A 78 1.61 -20.41 -8.98
CA ARG A 78 2.25 -19.51 -9.97
C ARG A 78 2.80 -18.23 -9.36
N LEU A 79 2.38 -17.89 -8.14
CA LEU A 79 2.76 -16.64 -7.48
C LEU A 79 4.28 -16.51 -7.31
N GLU A 80 4.94 -17.59 -6.89
CA GLU A 80 6.39 -17.61 -6.71
C GLU A 80 7.14 -17.27 -8.00
N LEU A 81 6.82 -17.97 -9.10
CA LEU A 81 7.41 -17.71 -10.40
C LEU A 81 7.17 -16.26 -10.85
N LYS A 82 5.99 -15.72 -10.56
CA LYS A 82 5.63 -14.34 -10.90
C LYS A 82 6.46 -13.32 -10.13
N LEU A 83 6.61 -13.52 -8.81
CA LEU A 83 7.43 -12.66 -7.96
C LEU A 83 8.91 -12.71 -8.36
N ILE A 84 9.43 -13.90 -8.67
CA ILE A 84 10.80 -14.07 -9.18
C ILE A 84 10.98 -13.31 -10.49
N THR A 85 10.02 -13.43 -11.42
CA THR A 85 10.08 -12.73 -12.71
C THR A 85 10.04 -11.21 -12.54
N MET A 86 9.29 -10.70 -11.56
CA MET A 86 9.27 -9.27 -11.25
C MET A 86 10.60 -8.84 -10.62
N ASN A 87 11.02 -9.53 -9.56
CA ASN A 87 12.19 -9.19 -8.78
C ASN A 87 12.63 -10.39 -7.93
N GLU A 88 13.56 -11.19 -8.44
CA GLU A 88 14.15 -12.32 -7.72
C GLU A 88 14.77 -11.91 -6.37
N THR A 89 15.40 -10.73 -6.30
CA THR A 89 16.00 -10.22 -5.07
C THR A 89 14.98 -10.00 -3.95
N LEU A 90 13.75 -9.59 -4.28
CA LEU A 90 12.66 -9.48 -3.30
C LEU A 90 12.34 -10.84 -2.68
N VAL A 91 12.25 -11.87 -3.51
CA VAL A 91 11.90 -13.23 -3.07
C VAL A 91 13.01 -13.82 -2.21
N LEU A 92 14.27 -13.66 -2.64
CA LEU A 92 15.43 -14.11 -1.86
C LEU A 92 15.50 -13.40 -0.50
N HIS A 93 15.25 -12.08 -0.48
CA HIS A 93 15.22 -11.33 0.77
C HIS A 93 14.10 -11.82 1.69
N ALA A 94 12.89 -12.03 1.18
CA ALA A 94 11.78 -12.57 1.98
C ALA A 94 12.14 -13.92 2.62
N ILE A 95 12.69 -14.86 1.83
CA ILE A 95 13.08 -16.19 2.30
C ILE A 95 14.19 -16.11 3.36
N GLN A 96 15.19 -15.25 3.17
CA GLN A 96 16.27 -15.03 4.14
C GLN A 96 15.74 -14.52 5.49
N ARG A 97 14.57 -13.87 5.51
CA ARG A 97 13.91 -13.35 6.71
C ARG A 97 12.88 -14.33 7.29
N GLY A 98 12.75 -15.53 6.71
CA GLY A 98 11.80 -16.55 7.16
C GLY A 98 10.36 -16.35 6.65
N LEU A 99 10.14 -15.38 5.75
CA LEU A 99 8.83 -15.16 5.14
C LEU A 99 8.58 -16.21 4.05
N THR A 100 7.34 -16.68 4.00
CA THR A 100 6.89 -17.61 2.98
C THR A 100 6.27 -16.87 1.80
N ILE A 101 6.23 -17.52 0.63
CA ILE A 101 5.47 -16.99 -0.51
C ILE A 101 3.98 -16.86 -0.17
N ASP A 102 3.45 -17.73 0.69
CA ASP A 102 2.07 -17.62 1.18
C ASP A 102 1.84 -16.32 1.98
N SER A 103 2.77 -16.00 2.89
CA SER A 103 2.73 -14.74 3.66
C SER A 103 2.76 -13.52 2.75
N LEU A 104 3.65 -13.52 1.74
CA LEU A 104 3.71 -12.46 0.74
C LEU A 104 2.41 -12.36 -0.07
N GLY A 105 1.87 -13.48 -0.53
CA GLY A 105 0.60 -13.54 -1.26
C GLY A 105 -0.56 -12.96 -0.46
N MET A 106 -0.66 -13.32 0.81
CA MET A 106 -1.66 -12.77 1.72
C MET A 106 -1.50 -11.26 1.92
N ALA A 107 -0.26 -10.78 2.09
CA ALA A 107 0.02 -9.35 2.20
C ALA A 107 -0.41 -8.58 0.93
N PHE A 108 -0.06 -9.09 -0.27
CA PHE A 108 -0.48 -8.48 -1.54
C PHE A 108 -2.00 -8.48 -1.70
N ALA A 109 -2.67 -9.59 -1.37
CA ALA A 109 -4.12 -9.69 -1.45
C ALA A 109 -4.82 -8.68 -0.51
N GLN A 110 -4.38 -8.58 0.74
CA GLN A 110 -4.93 -7.61 1.69
C GLN A 110 -4.65 -6.17 1.28
N ALA A 111 -3.43 -5.88 0.82
CA ALA A 111 -3.07 -4.56 0.33
C ALA A 111 -3.93 -4.13 -0.87
N TYR A 112 -4.18 -5.05 -1.81
CA TYR A 112 -5.06 -4.80 -2.95
C TYR A 112 -6.51 -4.53 -2.51
N ILE A 113 -7.06 -5.34 -1.60
CA ILE A 113 -8.43 -5.14 -1.07
C ILE A 113 -8.56 -3.76 -0.41
N GLU A 114 -7.59 -3.37 0.40
CA GLU A 114 -7.60 -2.07 1.08
C GLU A 114 -7.42 -0.91 0.10
N GLN A 115 -6.57 -1.06 -0.91
CA GLN A 115 -6.46 -0.08 -2.00
C GLN A 115 -7.80 0.13 -2.71
N GLU A 116 -8.47 -0.96 -3.11
CA GLU A 116 -9.76 -0.91 -3.79
C GLU A 116 -10.85 -0.28 -2.92
N ARG A 117 -10.83 -0.57 -1.61
CA ARG A 117 -11.74 0.05 -0.64
C ARG A 117 -11.54 1.57 -0.57
N ARG A 118 -10.29 2.03 -0.54
CA ARG A 118 -9.96 3.47 -0.53
C ARG A 118 -10.29 4.15 -1.85
N TYR A 119 -10.12 3.46 -2.98
CA TYR A 119 -10.48 4.00 -4.28
C TYR A 119 -12.00 4.20 -4.39
N LYS A 120 -12.79 3.20 -4.00
CA LYS A 120 -14.27 3.28 -3.98
C LYS A 120 -14.78 4.37 -3.04
N SER A 121 -14.22 4.51 -1.84
CA SER A 121 -14.65 5.58 -0.92
C SER A 121 -14.35 6.99 -1.44
N THR A 122 -13.36 7.13 -2.33
CA THR A 122 -13.00 8.41 -2.95
C THR A 122 -13.91 8.76 -4.14
N GLN A 123 -14.48 7.77 -4.84
CA GLN A 123 -15.38 7.99 -5.98
C GLN A 123 -16.85 8.25 -5.61
N VAL A 124 -17.28 7.93 -4.39
CA VAL A 124 -18.67 8.11 -3.93
C VAL A 124 -18.89 9.53 -3.33
N ARG A 125 -18.07 10.52 -3.72
CA ARG A 125 -18.21 11.92 -3.28
C ARG A 125 -18.52 12.85 -4.44
#